data_AF-A0A151GFD2-F1
#
_entry.id   AF-A0A151GFD2-F1
#
_cell.length_a   1.000
_cell.length_b   1.000
_cell.length_c   1.000
_cell.angle_alpha   90.00
_cell.angle_beta   90.00
_cell.angle_gamma   90.00
#
_symmetry.space_group_name_H-M   'P 1'
#
loop_
_entity.id
_entity.type
_entity.pdbx_description
1 polymer ?
#
loop_
_entity_poly.entity_id
_entity_poly.type
_entity_poly.pdbx_seq_one_letter_code
_entity_poly.pdbx_strand_id
1 'polypeptide(L)'
;MRYSLHLLFAAAVAKEVISSEVPIPGYGVEVLQWDVEVSPGRVEALNGTVQEVYAQALQINPNFKLMPVSEKRDLYERDVNCGIGKFAHKGPIEEGIKYLRGLSGAPSSSPYGLRCARVSCSYDSAIWWCNGSAGEKTLGGWDWIANSAQRIVDTCASGADKVSGRSYEDEWSTFIQGANC
;
A
#
# COMPACT_ATOMS: atom_id res chain seq x y z
N MET A 1 -33.40 44.21 31.33
CA MET A 1 -32.02 43.76 31.61
C MET A 1 -31.70 42.60 30.68
N ARG A 2 -30.65 42.77 29.86
CA ARG A 2 -30.18 41.83 28.84
C ARG A 2 -29.20 40.85 29.49
N TYR A 3 -29.30 39.55 29.18
CA TYR A 3 -28.13 38.67 29.12
C TYR A 3 -28.35 37.63 28.00
N SER A 4 -27.70 37.87 26.86
CA SER A 4 -27.47 36.87 25.81
C SER A 4 -26.52 35.81 26.34
N LEU A 5 -26.90 34.54 26.23
CA LEU A 5 -25.98 33.42 26.41
C LEU A 5 -25.51 32.98 25.02
N HIS A 6 -24.33 33.42 24.61
CA HIS A 6 -23.66 32.92 23.41
C HIS A 6 -23.02 31.57 23.74
N LEU A 7 -23.61 30.48 23.27
CA LEU A 7 -22.96 29.18 23.29
C LEU A 7 -21.95 29.13 22.14
N LEU A 8 -20.67 29.20 22.52
CA LEU A 8 -19.51 28.98 21.66
C LEU A 8 -19.57 27.54 21.13
N PHE A 9 -19.75 27.38 19.82
CA PHE A 9 -19.46 26.11 19.15
C PHE A 9 -17.95 25.88 19.22
N ALA A 10 -17.51 24.91 20.00
CA ALA A 10 -16.14 24.42 19.96
C ALA A 10 -15.90 23.80 18.58
N ALA A 11 -15.04 24.41 17.78
CA ALA A 11 -14.56 23.81 16.55
C ALA A 11 -13.69 22.60 16.91
N ALA A 12 -14.12 21.40 16.54
CA ALA A 12 -13.28 20.21 16.60
C ALA A 12 -12.13 20.39 15.60
N VAL A 13 -10.90 20.43 16.09
CA VAL A 13 -9.70 20.42 15.25
C VAL A 13 -9.53 18.98 14.73
N ALA A 14 -9.80 18.75 13.45
CA ALA A 14 -9.41 17.51 12.79
C ALA A 14 -7.87 17.45 12.78
N LYS A 15 -7.30 16.40 13.39
CA LYS A 15 -5.88 16.07 13.26
C LYS A 15 -5.63 15.62 11.82
N GLU A 16 -5.20 16.53 10.94
CA GLU A 16 -4.59 16.13 9.68
C GLU A 16 -3.17 15.64 9.95
N VAL A 17 -3.02 14.33 10.16
CA VAL A 17 -1.73 13.64 10.18
C VAL A 17 -1.63 12.82 8.89
N ILE A 18 -1.32 13.46 7.76
CA ILE A 18 -1.13 12.73 6.50
C ILE A 18 0.25 13.04 5.85
N SER A 19 0.99 14.03 6.34
CA SER A 19 2.20 14.51 5.64
C SER A 19 3.51 13.75 5.96
N SER A 20 3.65 13.09 7.13
CA SER A 20 4.97 12.55 7.54
C SER A 20 5.31 11.14 7.06
N GLU A 21 4.44 10.45 6.34
CA GLU A 21 4.65 9.05 5.93
C GLU A 21 4.73 8.83 4.42
N VAL A 22 4.38 9.83 3.61
CA VAL A 22 4.43 9.71 2.16
C VAL A 22 5.90 9.60 1.73
N PRO A 23 6.28 8.58 0.96
CA PRO A 23 7.69 8.37 0.60
C PRO A 23 8.24 9.42 -0.37
N ILE A 24 7.38 10.15 -1.09
CA ILE A 24 7.80 11.21 -2.02
C ILE A 24 7.18 12.55 -1.58
N PRO A 25 8.00 13.54 -1.19
CA PRO A 25 7.51 14.87 -0.88
C PRO A 25 6.71 15.47 -2.04
N GLY A 26 5.54 16.03 -1.75
CA GLY A 26 4.65 16.66 -2.73
C GLY A 26 3.69 15.69 -3.44
N TYR A 27 3.79 14.38 -3.22
CA TYR A 27 2.77 13.43 -3.70
C TYR A 27 1.56 13.42 -2.77
N GLY A 28 0.37 13.29 -3.35
CA GLY A 28 -0.86 13.06 -2.59
C GLY A 28 -0.91 11.63 -2.05
N VAL A 29 -1.74 11.39 -1.02
CA VAL A 29 -2.07 10.02 -0.57
C VAL A 29 -3.43 9.62 -1.10
N GLU A 30 -3.56 8.40 -1.59
CA GLU A 30 -4.85 7.79 -1.91
C GLU A 30 -5.05 6.46 -1.20
N VAL A 31 -6.32 6.09 -1.05
CA VAL A 31 -6.75 4.77 -0.60
C VAL A 31 -7.19 4.01 -1.83
N LEU A 32 -6.61 2.83 -2.07
CA LEU A 32 -6.99 2.00 -3.20
C LEU A 32 -8.25 1.20 -2.90
N GLN A 33 -9.00 0.97 -3.96
CA GLN A 33 -10.06 -0.02 -4.02
C GLN A 33 -9.52 -1.34 -4.59
N TRP A 34 -10.05 -2.44 -4.11
CA TRP A 34 -9.67 -3.81 -4.41
C TRP A 34 -10.89 -4.58 -4.86
N ASP A 35 -10.83 -5.17 -6.05
CA ASP A 35 -11.84 -6.09 -6.53
C ASP A 35 -11.48 -7.52 -6.08
N VAL A 36 -12.11 -7.97 -5.00
CA VAL A 36 -11.80 -9.25 -4.35
C VAL A 36 -12.91 -10.26 -4.58
N GLU A 37 -12.59 -11.40 -5.18
CA GLU A 37 -13.53 -12.52 -5.30
C GLU A 37 -13.64 -13.27 -3.96
N VAL A 38 -14.57 -12.84 -3.10
CA VAL A 38 -14.73 -13.38 -1.74
C VAL A 38 -15.34 -14.79 -1.71
N SER A 39 -16.01 -15.21 -2.78
CA SER A 39 -16.52 -16.57 -3.02
C SER A 39 -16.72 -16.77 -4.52
N PRO A 40 -16.80 -18.01 -5.05
CA PRO A 40 -16.91 -18.25 -6.49
C PRO A 40 -17.98 -17.38 -7.18
N GLY A 41 -17.55 -16.49 -8.07
CA GLY A 41 -18.38 -15.56 -8.82
C GLY A 41 -18.88 -14.32 -8.08
N ARG A 42 -18.54 -14.13 -6.79
CA ARG A 42 -18.91 -12.95 -5.99
C ARG A 42 -17.69 -12.07 -5.77
N VAL A 43 -17.64 -10.97 -6.50
CA VAL A 43 -16.60 -9.93 -6.36
C VAL A 43 -17.14 -8.80 -5.50
N GLU A 44 -16.32 -8.34 -4.55
CA GLU A 44 -16.61 -7.23 -3.65
C GLU A 44 -15.55 -6.15 -3.80
N ALA A 45 -15.98 -4.89 -3.80
CA ALA A 45 -15.11 -3.72 -3.81
C ALA A 45 -14.73 -3.34 -2.37
N LEU A 46 -13.49 -3.64 -1.97
CA LEU A 46 -12.97 -3.40 -0.62
C LEU A 46 -11.90 -2.31 -0.65
N ASN A 47 -11.74 -1.55 0.44
CA ASN A 47 -10.80 -0.43 0.48
C ASN A 47 -9.78 -0.60 1.60
N GLY A 48 -8.57 -0.05 1.39
CA GLY A 48 -7.52 0.02 2.41
C GLY A 48 -6.22 -0.66 2.01
N THR A 49 -5.44 -1.02 3.01
CA THR A 49 -4.26 -1.89 2.90
C THR A 49 -4.67 -3.33 2.65
N VAL A 50 -3.73 -4.14 2.17
CA VAL A 50 -3.96 -5.56 1.90
C VAL A 50 -4.40 -6.34 3.15
N GLN A 51 -3.90 -5.97 4.33
CA GLN A 51 -4.34 -6.55 5.62
C GLN A 51 -5.80 -6.21 5.94
N GLU A 52 -6.20 -4.94 5.76
CA GLU A 52 -7.59 -4.50 6.00
C GLU A 52 -8.56 -5.14 5.01
N VAL A 53 -8.15 -5.27 3.74
CA VAL A 53 -8.93 -5.93 2.69
C VAL A 53 -9.10 -7.42 2.99
N TYR A 54 -8.03 -8.10 3.41
CA TYR A 54 -8.11 -9.50 3.82
C TYR A 54 -9.05 -9.70 5.01
N ALA A 55 -8.99 -8.81 6.01
CA ALA A 55 -9.88 -8.84 7.16
C ALA A 55 -11.36 -8.63 6.77
N GLN A 56 -11.64 -7.67 5.88
CA GLN A 56 -12.98 -7.43 5.33
C GLN A 56 -13.50 -8.66 4.55
N ALA A 57 -12.65 -9.29 3.73
CA ALA A 57 -13.03 -10.50 3.01
C ALA A 57 -13.41 -11.66 3.95
N LEU A 58 -12.69 -11.82 5.06
CA LEU A 58 -13.02 -12.82 6.09
C LEU A 58 -14.33 -12.52 6.83
N GLN A 59 -14.67 -11.25 7.03
CA GLN A 59 -15.96 -10.87 7.62
C GLN A 59 -17.13 -11.24 6.70
N ILE A 60 -16.93 -11.11 5.38
CA ILE A 60 -17.95 -11.46 4.37
C ILE A 60 -18.04 -12.98 4.18
N ASN A 61 -16.90 -13.66 4.14
CA ASN A 61 -16.79 -15.10 4.02
C ASN A 61 -15.69 -15.64 4.97
N PRO A 62 -16.05 -16.22 6.13
CA PRO A 62 -15.07 -16.78 7.07
C PRO A 62 -14.21 -17.91 6.49
N ASN A 63 -14.64 -18.54 5.38
CA ASN A 63 -13.88 -19.56 4.67
C ASN A 63 -12.97 -19.00 3.57
N PHE A 64 -12.92 -17.68 3.38
CA PHE A 64 -12.09 -17.03 2.38
C PHE A 64 -10.63 -17.47 2.50
N LYS A 65 -10.00 -17.72 1.34
CA LYS A 65 -8.60 -18.12 1.24
C LYS A 65 -7.92 -17.24 0.22
N LEU A 66 -6.69 -16.83 0.54
CA LEU A 66 -5.78 -16.32 -0.46
C LEU A 66 -5.53 -17.40 -1.51
N MET A 67 -5.51 -17.02 -2.77
CA MET A 67 -5.15 -17.91 -3.86
C MET A 67 -3.67 -17.71 -4.17
N PRO A 68 -2.80 -18.69 -3.90
CA PRO A 68 -1.39 -18.53 -4.25
C PRO A 68 -1.25 -18.45 -5.78
N VAL A 69 -0.90 -17.27 -6.30
CA VAL A 69 -0.53 -17.11 -7.71
C VAL A 69 0.88 -17.66 -7.90
N SER A 70 1.04 -18.59 -8.85
CA SER A 70 2.20 -19.49 -8.94
C SER A 70 3.43 -18.93 -9.63
N GLU A 71 3.45 -17.67 -10.08
CA GLU A 71 4.59 -17.19 -10.89
C GLU A 71 5.23 -15.92 -10.34
N LYS A 72 6.44 -16.10 -9.80
CA LYS A 72 7.45 -15.05 -9.72
C LYS A 72 7.77 -14.67 -11.18
N ARG A 73 7.15 -13.61 -11.69
CA ARG A 73 7.59 -13.02 -12.96
C ARG A 73 8.98 -12.45 -12.76
N ASP A 74 9.91 -12.82 -13.63
CA ASP A 74 11.18 -12.13 -13.76
C ASP A 74 10.88 -10.69 -14.19
N LEU A 75 10.86 -9.77 -13.21
CA LEU A 75 10.82 -8.36 -13.52
C LEU A 75 12.15 -8.00 -14.19
N TYR A 76 12.07 -7.34 -15.34
CA TYR A 76 13.23 -6.71 -15.97
C TYR A 76 14.01 -5.93 -14.91
N GLU A 77 15.31 -6.15 -14.89
CA GLU A 77 16.22 -5.55 -13.93
C GLU A 77 16.19 -4.01 -14.08
N ARG A 78 15.66 -3.30 -13.07
CA ARG A 78 15.63 -1.82 -12.98
C ARG A 78 16.46 -1.32 -11.81
N ASP A 79 16.61 -0.03 -11.59
CA ASP A 79 17.40 0.43 -10.43
C ASP A 79 16.67 0.17 -9.09
N VAL A 80 17.43 -0.18 -8.05
CA VAL A 80 16.97 -0.25 -6.66
C VAL A 80 17.87 0.65 -5.81
N ASN A 81 17.26 1.59 -5.10
CA ASN A 81 17.96 2.45 -4.13
C ASN A 81 17.65 1.98 -2.71
N CYS A 82 18.67 1.53 -1.99
CA CYS A 82 18.54 1.08 -0.60
C CYS A 82 18.72 2.22 0.39
N GLY A 83 18.14 2.09 1.59
CA GLY A 83 18.44 3.00 2.72
C GLY A 83 17.83 4.40 2.62
N ILE A 84 16.81 4.60 1.78
CA ILE A 84 16.26 5.94 1.48
C ILE A 84 15.25 6.46 2.53
N GLY A 85 14.87 5.64 3.50
CA GLY A 85 13.85 5.97 4.49
C GLY A 85 14.07 5.22 5.80
N LYS A 86 13.15 5.41 6.76
CA LYS A 86 13.16 4.65 8.02
C LYS A 86 13.13 3.16 7.71
N PHE A 87 13.91 2.37 8.43
CA PHE A 87 13.94 0.93 8.25
C PHE A 87 12.64 0.27 8.74
N ALA A 88 12.03 -0.52 7.87
CA ALA A 88 10.93 -1.44 8.18
C ALA A 88 11.48 -2.80 8.64
N HIS A 89 10.66 -3.58 9.34
CA HIS A 89 10.96 -4.98 9.66
C HIS A 89 10.73 -5.85 8.42
N LYS A 90 11.69 -6.70 8.07
CA LYS A 90 11.64 -7.55 6.87
C LYS A 90 10.47 -8.53 6.89
N GLY A 91 10.22 -9.20 8.03
CA GLY A 91 9.14 -10.20 8.15
C GLY A 91 7.75 -9.66 7.78
N PRO A 92 7.27 -8.56 8.38
CA PRO A 92 6.01 -7.91 8.00
C PRO A 92 5.92 -7.49 6.52
N ILE A 93 7.05 -7.07 5.93
CA ILE A 93 7.11 -6.74 4.50
C ILE A 93 6.95 -8.00 3.64
N GLU A 94 7.63 -9.10 3.97
CA GLU A 94 7.48 -10.38 3.28
C GLU A 94 6.05 -10.94 3.41
N GLU A 95 5.43 -10.77 4.57
CA GLU A 95 4.02 -11.11 4.78
C GLU A 95 3.10 -10.26 3.91
N GLY A 96 3.32 -8.94 3.85
CA GLY A 96 2.60 -8.03 2.95
C GLY A 96 2.73 -8.43 1.48
N ILE A 97 3.94 -8.77 1.03
CA ILE A 97 4.20 -9.31 -0.32
C ILE A 97 3.37 -10.57 -0.57
N LYS A 98 3.31 -11.49 0.40
CA LYS A 98 2.51 -12.72 0.29
C LYS A 98 1.01 -12.43 0.15
N TYR A 99 0.47 -11.48 0.93
CA TYR A 99 -0.93 -11.09 0.79
C TYR A 99 -1.21 -10.48 -0.59
N LEU A 100 -0.34 -9.59 -1.08
CA LEU A 100 -0.48 -8.97 -2.40
C LEU A 100 -0.56 -10.01 -3.53
N ARG A 101 0.29 -11.04 -3.49
CA ARG A 101 0.25 -12.17 -4.44
C ARG A 101 -0.99 -13.05 -4.32
N GLY A 102 -1.67 -12.99 -3.17
CA GLY A 102 -2.75 -13.88 -2.80
C GLY A 102 -4.14 -13.39 -3.20
N LEU A 103 -4.26 -12.15 -3.65
CA LEU A 103 -5.53 -11.50 -3.96
C LEU A 103 -5.74 -11.34 -5.46
N SER A 104 -6.99 -11.54 -5.89
CA SER A 104 -7.44 -11.25 -7.24
C SER A 104 -7.49 -9.75 -7.52
N GLY A 105 -7.70 -9.42 -8.79
CA GLY A 105 -7.91 -8.04 -9.23
C GLY A 105 -6.60 -7.32 -9.57
N ALA A 106 -6.75 -6.05 -9.93
CA ALA A 106 -5.65 -5.23 -10.42
C ALA A 106 -5.73 -3.82 -9.82
N PRO A 107 -4.61 -3.26 -9.33
CA PRO A 107 -4.62 -1.91 -8.79
C PRO A 107 -4.72 -0.86 -9.89
N SER A 108 -5.57 0.14 -9.63
CA SER A 108 -5.66 1.38 -10.41
C SER A 108 -5.45 2.57 -9.48
N SER A 109 -4.61 3.52 -9.90
CA SER A 109 -4.43 4.79 -9.20
C SER A 109 -5.54 5.77 -9.59
N SER A 110 -5.73 6.82 -8.80
CA SER A 110 -6.57 7.94 -9.20
C SER A 110 -6.11 8.55 -10.54
N PRO A 111 -7.05 9.08 -11.37
CA PRO A 111 -6.70 9.88 -12.55
C PRO A 111 -6.10 11.25 -12.19
N TYR A 112 -6.09 11.63 -10.90
CA TYR A 112 -5.64 12.93 -10.43
C TYR A 112 -4.19 12.88 -9.92
N GLY A 113 -3.24 12.71 -10.87
CA GLY A 113 -1.84 13.09 -10.72
C GLY A 113 -0.96 12.21 -9.81
N LEU A 114 0.14 12.83 -9.35
CA LEU A 114 1.21 12.21 -8.55
C LEU A 114 0.72 11.79 -7.17
N ARG A 115 0.43 10.50 -7.00
CA ARG A 115 -0.11 9.95 -5.75
C ARG A 115 0.59 8.68 -5.31
N CYS A 116 0.58 8.45 -4.01
CA CYS A 116 1.03 7.22 -3.39
C CYS A 116 -0.12 6.57 -2.61
N ALA A 117 -0.20 5.26 -2.70
CA ALA A 117 -1.06 4.42 -1.88
C ALA A 117 -0.22 3.56 -0.95
N ARG A 118 -0.63 3.51 0.33
CA ARG A 118 -0.08 2.55 1.29
C ARG A 118 -0.77 1.21 1.06
N VAL A 119 -0.12 0.32 0.32
CA VAL A 119 -0.73 -0.95 -0.09
C VAL A 119 -0.61 -2.04 0.98
N SER A 120 0.35 -1.92 1.88
CA SER A 120 0.48 -2.79 3.05
C SER A 120 1.03 -2.01 4.23
N CYS A 121 0.52 -2.29 5.43
CA CYS A 121 1.02 -1.72 6.67
C CYS A 121 0.79 -2.72 7.81
N SER A 122 1.86 -3.15 8.47
CA SER A 122 1.76 -3.92 9.71
C SER A 122 3.08 -3.82 10.49
N TYR A 123 3.01 -3.84 11.83
CA TYR A 123 4.20 -3.86 12.71
C TYR A 123 5.27 -2.83 12.30
N ASP A 124 4.87 -1.56 12.27
CA ASP A 124 5.68 -0.41 11.87
C ASP A 124 6.33 -0.48 10.47
N SER A 125 5.78 -1.30 9.57
CA SER A 125 6.40 -1.64 8.28
C SER A 125 5.39 -1.48 7.14
N ALA A 126 5.72 -0.63 6.16
CA ALA A 126 4.83 -0.34 5.05
C ALA A 126 5.45 -0.60 3.68
N ILE A 127 4.59 -1.07 2.77
CA ILE A 127 4.83 -1.08 1.33
C ILE A 127 3.95 0.02 0.73
N TRP A 128 4.57 0.89 -0.06
CA TRP A 128 3.89 1.95 -0.80
C TRP A 128 4.02 1.71 -2.30
N TRP A 129 2.93 1.99 -3.02
CA TRP A 129 2.91 2.12 -4.47
C TRP A 129 2.70 3.58 -4.83
N CYS A 130 3.57 4.16 -5.64
CA CYS A 130 3.47 5.56 -6.07
C CYS A 130 3.38 5.66 -7.59
N ASN A 131 2.29 6.24 -8.08
CA ASN A 131 2.15 6.62 -9.49
C ASN A 131 2.91 7.92 -9.74
N GLY A 132 3.90 7.86 -10.62
CA GLY A 132 4.74 8.99 -11.03
C GLY A 132 4.26 9.72 -12.28
N SER A 133 3.10 9.35 -12.83
CA SER A 133 2.50 10.00 -13.99
C SER A 133 1.34 10.92 -13.61
N ALA A 134 1.00 11.85 -14.51
CA ALA A 134 -0.13 12.76 -14.29
C ALA A 134 -1.50 12.09 -14.50
N GLY A 135 -1.53 10.95 -15.18
CA GLY A 135 -2.74 10.19 -15.51
C GLY A 135 -2.94 8.98 -14.62
N GLU A 136 -4.09 8.32 -14.81
CA GLU A 136 -4.38 7.04 -14.16
C GLU A 136 -3.39 5.96 -14.61
N LYS A 137 -2.94 5.15 -13.65
CA LYS A 137 -2.12 3.97 -13.89
C LYS A 137 -2.87 2.73 -13.40
N THR A 138 -3.12 1.79 -14.29
CA THR A 138 -3.65 0.46 -13.97
C THR A 138 -2.57 -0.58 -14.22
N LEU A 139 -2.26 -1.41 -13.22
CA LEU A 139 -1.34 -2.53 -13.39
C LEU A 139 -2.08 -3.78 -13.85
N GLY A 140 -1.36 -4.81 -14.29
CA GLY A 140 -1.98 -6.09 -14.68
C GLY A 140 -2.32 -7.02 -13.51
N GLY A 141 -2.15 -6.57 -12.26
CA GLY A 141 -2.36 -7.36 -11.06
C GLY A 141 -1.48 -6.90 -9.89
N TRP A 142 -1.84 -7.34 -8.67
CA TRP A 142 -1.10 -7.01 -7.45
C TRP A 142 0.32 -7.58 -7.41
N ASP A 143 0.59 -8.65 -8.17
CA ASP A 143 1.91 -9.26 -8.31
C ASP A 143 2.99 -8.28 -8.82
N TRP A 144 2.61 -7.26 -9.58
CA TRP A 144 3.56 -6.24 -10.05
C TRP A 144 4.20 -5.50 -8.87
N ILE A 145 3.38 -5.06 -7.91
CA ILE A 145 3.85 -4.37 -6.70
C ILE A 145 4.56 -5.38 -5.79
N ALA A 146 4.02 -6.60 -5.66
CA ALA A 146 4.64 -7.64 -4.85
C ALA A 146 6.05 -8.01 -5.32
N ASN A 147 6.25 -8.16 -6.62
CA ASN A 147 7.57 -8.47 -7.20
C ASN A 147 8.53 -7.28 -7.09
N SER A 148 8.03 -6.05 -7.28
CA SER A 148 8.83 -4.83 -7.12
C SER A 148 9.27 -4.64 -5.65
N ALA A 149 8.41 -4.94 -4.68
CA ALA A 149 8.75 -4.97 -3.25
C ALA A 149 9.73 -6.11 -2.90
N GLN A 150 9.50 -7.32 -3.41
CA GLN A 150 10.41 -8.46 -3.21
C GLN A 150 11.82 -8.13 -3.69
N ARG A 151 11.93 -7.41 -4.80
CA ARG A 151 13.23 -7.00 -5.34
C ARG A 151 14.00 -6.05 -4.42
N ILE A 152 13.29 -5.14 -3.74
CA ILE A 152 13.91 -4.30 -2.70
C ILE A 152 14.39 -5.17 -1.54
N VAL A 153 13.61 -6.17 -1.11
CA VAL A 153 14.01 -7.10 -0.04
C VAL A 153 15.25 -7.90 -0.44
N ASP A 154 15.24 -8.50 -1.64
CA ASP A 154 16.32 -9.34 -2.15
C ASP A 154 17.62 -8.54 -2.31
N THR A 155 17.55 -7.29 -2.79
CA THR A 155 18.72 -6.42 -3.02
C THR A 155 19.20 -5.73 -1.75
N CYS A 156 18.30 -5.15 -0.96
CA CYS A 156 18.65 -4.28 0.16
C CYS A 156 18.74 -4.99 1.51
N ALA A 157 18.23 -6.23 1.62
CA ALA A 157 18.15 -6.97 2.87
C ALA A 157 18.37 -8.49 2.70
N SER A 158 19.27 -8.89 1.79
CA SER A 158 19.62 -10.30 1.54
C SER A 158 20.06 -11.05 2.81
N GLY A 159 20.70 -10.36 3.76
CA GLY A 159 21.12 -10.89 5.06
C GLY A 159 20.73 -10.04 6.27
N ALA A 160 19.80 -9.09 6.12
CA ALA A 160 19.39 -8.18 7.18
C ALA A 160 17.91 -8.37 7.56
N ASP A 161 17.58 -8.14 8.83
CA ASP A 161 16.20 -8.21 9.35
C ASP A 161 15.40 -6.92 9.13
N LYS A 162 16.07 -5.89 8.62
CA LYS A 162 15.50 -4.58 8.38
C LYS A 162 15.77 -4.14 6.96
N VAL A 163 14.80 -3.47 6.37
CA VAL A 163 14.84 -3.05 4.97
C VAL A 163 14.27 -1.65 4.82
N SER A 164 14.91 -0.82 4.01
CA SER A 164 14.27 0.32 3.39
C SER A 164 14.83 0.50 1.99
N GLY A 165 13.99 0.94 1.07
CA GLY A 165 14.41 1.11 -0.30
C GLY A 165 13.30 1.50 -1.24
N ARG A 166 13.69 1.77 -2.49
CA ARG A 166 12.80 2.02 -3.61
C ARG A 166 13.22 1.20 -4.81
N SER A 167 12.25 0.58 -5.47
CA SER A 167 12.40 0.03 -6.82
C SER A 167 11.77 1.00 -7.81
N TYR A 168 12.50 1.32 -8.87
CA TYR A 168 12.03 2.19 -9.94
C TYR A 168 11.38 1.36 -11.04
N GLU A 169 10.22 1.82 -11.49
CA GLU A 169 9.50 1.31 -12.66
C GLU A 169 9.25 2.48 -13.62
N ASP A 170 8.83 2.24 -14.87
CA ASP A 170 8.78 3.30 -15.91
C ASP A 170 8.08 4.59 -15.42
N GLU A 171 6.84 4.46 -14.95
CA GLU A 171 5.99 5.59 -14.55
C GLU A 171 5.49 5.44 -13.11
N TRP A 172 6.06 4.52 -12.34
CA TRP A 172 5.68 4.29 -10.95
C TRP A 172 6.85 3.77 -10.13
N SER A 173 6.68 3.65 -8.82
CA SER A 173 7.72 3.10 -7.96
C SER A 173 7.11 2.40 -6.76
N THR A 174 7.85 1.41 -6.24
CA THR A 174 7.55 0.79 -4.94
C THR A 174 8.50 1.33 -3.89
N PHE A 175 8.01 1.60 -2.69
CA PHE A 175 8.84 1.95 -1.54
C PHE A 175 8.58 0.99 -0.39
N ILE A 176 9.65 0.64 0.31
CA ILE A 176 9.58 0.01 1.63
C ILE A 176 10.22 0.96 2.63
N GLN A 177 9.46 1.31 3.67
CA GLN A 177 9.94 2.11 4.79
C GLN A 177 9.12 1.86 6.04
N GLY A 178 9.67 2.26 7.18
CA GLY A 178 8.94 2.28 8.45
C GLY A 178 7.79 3.28 8.42
N ALA A 179 6.65 2.91 8.99
CA ALA A 179 5.42 3.71 9.03
C ALA A 179 4.67 3.43 10.34
N ASN A 180 3.69 4.25 10.72
CA ASN A 180 2.79 3.93 11.82
C ASN A 180 1.64 3.05 11.30
N CYS A 181 1.67 1.79 11.72
CA CYS A 181 0.66 0.78 11.52
C CYS A 181 0.14 0.37 12.91
#